data_AF-A0A4Y9LG55-F1
#
_entry.id   AF-A0A4Y9LG55-F1
#
_cell.length_a   1.000
_cell.length_b   1.000
_cell.length_c   1.000
_cell.angle_alpha   90.00
_cell.angle_beta   90.00
_cell.angle_gamma   90.00
#
_symmetry.space_group_name_H-M   'P 1'
#
loop_
_entity.id
_entity.type
_entity.pdbx_description
1 polymer ?
#
loop_
_entity_poly.entity_id
_entity_poly.type
_entity_poly.pdbx_seq_one_letter_code
_entity_poly.pdbx_strand_id
1 'polypeptide(L)' 'MEAALIAFLIIFGVVEILGGFSVFVVAKSAIHEILGTLAMGFAVMTFGLAALLSEFKLVRELLEKSKSPPPLTN' A
#
# COMPACT_ATOMS: atom_id res chain seq x y z
N MET A 1 0.20 11.48 -10.29
CA MET A 1 0.01 11.69 -8.83
C MET A 1 -0.34 10.39 -8.13
N GLU A 2 -1.35 9.64 -8.59
CA GLU A 2 -1.75 8.34 -8.02
C GLU A 2 -0.62 7.30 -7.96
N ALA A 3 0.16 7.13 -9.05
CA ALA A 3 1.30 6.20 -9.05
C ALA A 3 2.39 6.58 -8.03
N ALA A 4 2.61 7.87 -7.80
CA ALA A 4 3.57 8.34 -6.80
C ALA A 4 3.06 8.07 -5.37
N LEU A 5 1.75 8.21 -5.13
CA LEU A 5 1.13 7.86 -3.85
C LEU A 5 1.22 6.36 -3.58
N ILE A 6 0.94 5.51 -4.57
CA ILE A 6 1.07 4.05 -4.44
C ILE A 6 2.53 3.67 -4.14
N ALA A 7 3.49 4.23 -4.87
CA ALA A 7 4.91 3.99 -4.63
C ALA A 7 5.34 4.44 -3.22
N PHE A 8 4.85 5.60 -2.77
CA PHE A 8 5.10 6.09 -1.42
C PHE A 8 4.57 5.12 -0.36
N LEU A 9 3.32 4.64 -0.49
CA LEU A 9 2.74 3.69 0.47
C LEU A 9 3.53 2.37 0.51
N ILE A 10 3.97 1.86 -0.65
CA ILE A 10 4.81 0.65 -0.70
C ILE A 10 6.12 0.87 0.07
N ILE A 11 6.82 1.98 -0.18
CA ILE A 11 8.08 2.30 0.50
C ILE A 11 7.85 2.48 2.00
N PHE A 12 6.78 3.18 2.38
CA PHE A 12 6.43 3.41 3.77
C PHE A 12 6.11 2.11 4.50
N GLY A 13 5.34 1.21 3.89
CA GLY A 13 5.05 -0.12 4.44
C GLY A 13 6.32 -0.96 4.63
N VAL A 14 7.30 -0.88 3.72
CA VAL A 14 8.61 -1.55 3.92
C VAL A 14 9.34 -0.96 5.13
N VAL A 15 9.33 0.36 5.29
CA VAL A 15 9.94 1.03 6.45
C VAL A 15 9.24 0.63 7.76
N GLU A 16 7.92 0.51 7.77
CA GLU A 16 7.15 0.05 8.93
C GLU A 16 7.50 -1.39 9.31
N ILE A 17 7.69 -2.29 8.33
CA ILE A 17 8.17 -3.66 8.58
C ILE A 17 9.56 -3.63 9.21
N LEU A 18 10.50 -2.90 8.62
CA LEU A 18 11.88 -2.83 9.11
C LEU A 18 11.93 -2.22 10.52
N GLY A 19 11.18 -1.14 10.74
CA GLY A 19 11.05 -0.48 12.03
C GLY A 19 10.41 -1.41 13.07
N GLY A 20 9.25 -1.97 12.77
CA GLY A 20 8.52 -2.88 13.66
C GLY A 20 9.34 -4.12 14.02
N PHE A 21 9.98 -4.74 13.03
CA PHE A 21 10.86 -5.89 13.26
C PHE A 21 12.06 -5.53 14.14
N SER A 22 12.72 -4.40 13.88
CA SER A 22 13.85 -3.95 14.70
C SER A 22 13.45 -3.69 16.16
N VAL A 23 12.31 -3.04 16.39
CA VAL A 23 11.81 -2.75 17.75
C VAL A 23 11.42 -4.05 18.46
N PHE A 24 10.83 -5.00 17.74
CA PHE A 24 10.44 -6.30 18.29
C PHE A 24 11.66 -7.15 18.67
N VAL A 25 12.69 -7.22 17.82
CA VAL A 25 13.92 -8.01 18.08
C VAL A 25 14.72 -7.47 19.26
N VAL A 26 14.73 -6.16 19.46
CA VAL A 26 15.48 -5.50 20.56
C VAL A 26 14.60 -5.28 21.79
N ALA A 27 13.39 -5.86 21.83
CA ALA A 27 12.43 -5.63 22.90
C ALA A 27 12.97 -6.11 24.26
N LYS A 28 12.99 -5.18 25.22
CA LYS A 28 13.33 -5.47 26.63
C LYS A 28 12.15 -5.29 27.57
N SER A 29 11.00 -4.87 27.05
CA SER A 29 9.76 -4.68 27.80
C SER A 29 8.54 -4.93 26.92
N ALA A 30 7.41 -5.23 27.56
CA ALA A 30 6.14 -5.45 26.88
C ALA A 30 5.71 -4.27 25.99
N ILE A 31 6.11 -3.04 26.34
CA ILE A 31 5.83 -1.86 25.51
C ILE A 31 6.51 -1.97 24.13
N HIS A 32 7.75 -2.46 24.07
CA HIS A 32 8.46 -2.63 22.80
C HIS A 32 7.83 -3.74 21.95
N GLU A 33 7.39 -4.83 22.58
CA GLU A 33 6.67 -5.90 21.87
C GLU A 33 5.35 -5.40 21.28
N ILE A 34 4.59 -4.62 22.05
CA ILE A 34 3.33 -4.00 21.58
C ILE A 34 3.61 -3.03 20.43
N LEU A 35 4.60 -2.14 20.57
CA LEU A 35 4.98 -1.19 19.52
C LEU A 35 5.43 -1.90 18.24
N GLY A 36 6.27 -2.94 18.35
CA GLY A 36 6.72 -3.72 17.20
C GLY A 36 5.56 -4.44 16.52
N THR A 37 4.64 -5.01 17.30
CA THR A 37 3.44 -5.68 16.77
C THR A 37 2.49 -4.69 16.09
N LEU A 38 2.26 -3.52 16.69
CA LEU A 38 1.45 -2.47 16.09
C LEU A 38 2.06 -1.96 14.78
N ALA A 39 3.37 -1.74 14.74
CA ALA A 39 4.08 -1.33 13.52
C ALA A 39 3.92 -2.37 12.40
N MET A 40 3.96 -3.67 12.72
CA MET A 40 3.64 -4.72 11.74
C MET A 40 2.18 -4.68 11.28
N GLY A 41 1.23 -4.44 12.20
CA GLY A 41 -0.17 -4.25 11.85
C GLY A 41 -0.40 -3.04 10.93
N PHE A 42 0.29 -1.92 11.21
CA PHE A 42 0.26 -0.73 10.36
C PHE A 42 0.83 -1.01 8.97
N ALA A 43 1.96 -1.72 8.87
CA ALA A 43 2.53 -2.12 7.59
C ALA A 43 1.52 -2.90 6.72
N VAL A 44 0.81 -3.88 7.31
CA VAL A 44 -0.22 -4.65 6.60
C VAL A 44 -1.34 -3.73 6.07
N MET A 45 -1.81 -2.79 6.89
CA MET A 45 -2.82 -1.82 6.46
C MET A 45 -2.30 -0.91 5.34
N THR A 46 -1.06 -0.43 5.44
CA THR A 46 -0.41 0.40 4.43
C THR A 46 -0.32 -0.31 3.08
N PHE A 47 0.13 -1.58 3.07
CA PHE A 47 0.16 -2.39 1.84
C PHE A 47 -1.25 -2.66 1.30
N GLY A 48 -2.22 -2.93 2.18
CA GLY A 48 -3.62 -3.09 1.79
C GLY A 48 -4.18 -1.86 1.08
N LEU A 49 -3.89 -0.66 1.61
CA LEU A 49 -4.27 0.60 0.98
C LEU A 49 -3.60 0.80 -0.39
N ALA A 50 -2.30 0.48 -0.50
CA ALA A 50 -1.59 0.56 -1.77
C ALA A 50 -2.22 -0.38 -2.84
N ALA A 51 -2.59 -1.60 -2.44
CA ALA A 51 -3.26 -2.56 -3.32
C ALA A 51 -4.64 -2.05 -3.77
N LEU A 52 -5.47 -1.56 -2.85
CA LEU A 52 -6.79 -1.02 -3.17
C LEU A 52 -6.71 0.16 -4.14
N LEU A 53 -5.75 1.08 -3.94
CA LEU A 53 -5.55 2.20 -4.85
C LEU A 53 -5.11 1.74 -6.25
N SER A 54 -4.28 0.71 -6.33
CA SER A 54 -3.87 0.11 -7.61
C SER A 54 -5.07 -0.49 -8.34
N GLU A 55 -5.94 -1.22 -7.64
CA GLU A 55 -7.17 -1.78 -8.22
C GLU A 55 -8.14 -0.69 -8.69
N PHE A 56 -8.34 0.37 -7.89
CA PHE A 56 -9.18 1.50 -8.30
C PHE A 56 -8.66 2.20 -9.55
N LYS A 57 -7.34 2.36 -9.67
CA LYS A 57 -6.72 2.91 -10.88
C LYS A 57 -7.01 2.03 -12.09
N LEU A 58 -6.85 0.73 -11.96
CA LEU A 58 -7.11 -0.24 -13.02
C LEU A 58 -8.58 -0.21 -13.46
N VAL A 59 -9.52 -0.26 -12.51
CA VAL A 59 -10.95 -0.20 -12.80
C VAL A 59 -11.32 1.09 -13.51
N ARG A 60 -10.77 2.23 -13.07
CA ARG A 60 -10.99 3.52 -13.72
C ARG A 60 -10.49 3.53 -15.16
N GLU A 61 -9.29 3.03 -15.43
CA GLU A 61 -8.74 2.96 -16.80
C GLU A 61 -9.60 2.09 -17.72
N LEU A 62 -10.13 0.97 -17.22
CA LEU A 62 -11.07 0.11 -17.97
C LEU A 62 -12.39 0.81 -18.26
N LEU A 63 -12.92 1.58 -17.31
CA LEU A 63 -14.14 2.38 -17.49
C LEU A 63 -13.95 3.54 -18.46
N GLU A 64 -12.77 4.16 -18.48
CA GLU A 64 -12.45 5.21 -19.46
C GLU A 64 -12.32 4.59 -20.87
N LYS A 65 -11.67 3.42 -20.98
CA LYS A 65 -11.54 2.70 -22.25
C LYS A 65 -12.89 2.24 -22.82
N SER A 66 -13.80 1.77 -21.98
CA SER A 66 -15.13 1.31 -22.43
C SER A 66 -16.04 2.44 -22.93
N LYS A 67 -15.78 3.69 -22.52
CA LYS A 67 -16.51 4.87 -23.00
C LYS A 67 -16.05 5.38 -24.36
N SER A 68 -14.90 4.95 -24.86
CA SER A 68 -14.41 5.38 -26.18
C SER A 68 -15.26 4.74 -27.29
N PRO A 69 -15.83 5.51 -28.23
CA PRO A 69 -16.60 4.95 -29.35
C PRO A 69 -15.70 4.04 -30.20
N PRO A 70 -16.27 2.98 -30.81
CA PRO A 70 -15.51 2.10 -31.68
C PRO A 70 -14.90 2.91 -32.83
N PRO A 71 -13.68 2.57 -33.29
CA PRO A 71 -13.06 3.23 -34.42
C PRO A 71 -14.00 3.14 -35.63
N LEU A 72 -14.28 4.28 -36.26
CA LEU A 72 -15.03 4.33 -37.51
C LEU A 72 -14.24 3.52 -38.54
N THR A 73 -14.76 2.32 -38.82
CA THR A 73 -14.26 1.46 -39.89
C THR A 73 -14.80 2.06 -41.19
N ASN A 74 -13.90 2.63 -41.98
CA ASN A 74 -14.18 3.03 -43.35
C ASN A 74 -14.22 1.81 -44.26
#